data_AF-A0A848YVK8-F1
#
_entry.id   AF-A0A848YVK8-F1
#
_cell.length_a   1.000
_cell.length_b   1.000
_cell.length_c   1.000
_cell.angle_alpha   90.00
_cell.angle_beta   90.00
_cell.angle_gamma   90.00
#
_symmetry.space_group_name_H-M   'P 1'
#
loop_
_entity.id
_entity.type
_entity.pdbx_description
1 polymer ?
#
loop_
_entity_poly.entity_id
_entity_poly.type
_entity_poly.pdbx_seq_one_letter_code
_entity_poly.pdbx_strand_id
1 'polypeptide(L)'
;MRLLEAHGSGLRIGACVTIAELASSETIRNNVRALATSASSLGTPLIRNLATIGGNIGSARPAADLPPPSLLAYGTVVTLIRKDGKRTLPLQDIFTGPGLTEISVLRCTRNSVM
;
A
#
# COMPACT_ATOMS: atom_id res chain seq x y z
N MET A 1 -9.27 -2.93 4.85
CA MET A 1 -9.42 -4.36 4.51
C MET A 1 -8.08 -5.06 4.64
N ARG A 2 -8.01 -6.16 5.40
CA ARG A 2 -6.82 -6.99 5.59
C ARG A 2 -7.08 -8.32 4.86
N LEU A 3 -6.36 -8.53 3.76
CA LEU A 3 -6.55 -9.67 2.83
C LEU A 3 -5.19 -10.00 2.22
N LEU A 4 -4.85 -11.29 2.12
CA LEU A 4 -3.67 -11.74 1.39
C LEU A 4 -3.99 -13.10 0.76
N GLU A 5 -4.23 -13.11 -0.55
CA GLU A 5 -4.62 -14.32 -1.28
C GLU A 5 -4.04 -14.34 -2.69
N ALA A 6 -3.90 -15.55 -3.23
CA ALA A 6 -3.60 -15.74 -4.64
C ALA A 6 -4.83 -15.39 -5.49
N HIS A 7 -4.61 -14.76 -6.64
CA HIS A 7 -5.68 -14.37 -7.55
C HIS A 7 -5.20 -14.45 -9.00
N GLY A 8 -5.66 -15.49 -9.71
CA GLY A 8 -5.18 -15.80 -11.05
C GLY A 8 -3.67 -16.03 -11.03
N SER A 9 -2.93 -15.30 -11.86
CA SER A 9 -1.46 -15.33 -11.91
C SER A 9 -0.78 -14.36 -10.95
N GLY A 10 -1.52 -13.67 -10.07
CA GLY A 10 -0.98 -12.65 -9.18
C GLY A 10 -1.48 -12.79 -7.73
N LEU A 11 -1.32 -11.72 -6.97
CA LEU A 11 -1.75 -11.64 -5.57
C LEU A 11 -2.71 -10.48 -5.35
N ARG A 12 -3.69 -10.68 -4.46
CA ARG A 12 -4.50 -9.59 -3.92
C ARG A 12 -4.07 -9.31 -2.50
N ILE A 13 -3.65 -8.07 -2.26
CA ILE A 13 -3.20 -7.59 -0.96
C ILE A 13 -4.10 -6.44 -0.52
N GLY A 14 -4.69 -6.57 0.66
CA GLY A 14 -5.53 -5.55 1.27
C GLY A 14 -4.71 -4.40 1.86
N ALA A 15 -5.22 -3.17 1.78
CA ALA A 15 -4.53 -1.98 2.26
C ALA A 15 -4.15 -2.01 3.76
N CYS A 16 -4.84 -2.81 4.58
CA CYS A 16 -4.58 -2.94 6.03
C CYS A 16 -3.67 -4.13 6.38
N VAL A 17 -3.12 -4.84 5.40
CA VAL A 17 -2.08 -5.85 5.66
C VAL A 17 -0.84 -5.13 6.19
N THR A 18 -0.31 -5.63 7.30
CA THR A 18 0.86 -5.04 7.94
C THR A 18 2.14 -5.44 7.23
N ILE A 19 3.19 -4.65 7.42
CA ILE A 19 4.50 -4.98 6.86
C ILE A 19 5.05 -6.27 7.48
N ALA A 20 4.75 -6.53 8.76
CA ALA A 20 5.11 -7.78 9.41
C ALA A 20 4.47 -9.00 8.74
N GLU A 21 3.19 -8.92 8.34
CA GLU A 21 2.52 -9.98 7.60
C GLU A 21 3.13 -10.21 6.22
N LEU A 22 3.50 -9.15 5.51
CA LEU A 22 4.17 -9.27 4.22
C LEU A 22 5.53 -9.96 4.33
N ALA A 23 6.30 -9.62 5.37
CA ALA A 23 7.61 -10.21 5.63
C ALA A 23 7.50 -11.71 6.00
N SER A 24 6.50 -12.08 6.80
CA SER A 24 6.32 -13.45 7.29
C SER A 24 5.47 -14.35 6.39
N SER A 25 4.78 -13.81 5.38
CA SER A 25 3.94 -14.57 4.47
C SER A 25 4.74 -15.46 3.50
N GLU A 26 4.47 -16.76 3.55
CA GLU A 26 5.03 -17.73 2.61
C GLU A 26 4.50 -17.53 1.19
N THR A 27 3.22 -17.18 1.06
CA THR A 27 2.60 -16.82 -0.21
C THR A 27 3.33 -15.66 -0.89
N ILE A 28 3.70 -14.61 -0.13
CA ILE A 28 4.48 -13.49 -0.67
C ILE A 28 5.90 -13.93 -1.02
N ARG A 29 6.58 -14.69 -0.15
CA ARG A 29 7.93 -15.17 -0.42
C ARG A 29 8.02 -15.99 -1.71
N ASN A 30 7.02 -16.82 -1.99
CA ASN A 30 7.02 -17.73 -3.13
C ASN A 30 6.64 -17.04 -4.45
N ASN A 31 5.78 -16.01 -4.41
CA ASN A 31 5.30 -15.34 -5.63
C ASN A 31 6.01 -13.99 -5.90
N VAL A 32 6.38 -13.27 -4.85
CA VAL A 32 6.85 -11.87 -4.91
C VAL A 32 8.00 -11.67 -3.92
N ARG A 33 9.08 -12.42 -4.11
CA ARG A 33 10.20 -12.49 -3.16
C ARG A 33 10.79 -11.12 -2.80
N ALA A 34 10.94 -10.22 -3.79
CA ALA A 34 11.46 -8.88 -3.53
C ALA A 34 10.56 -8.07 -2.59
N LEU A 35 9.24 -8.30 -2.62
CA LEU A 35 8.31 -7.68 -1.67
C LEU A 35 8.56 -8.20 -0.25
N ALA A 36 8.67 -9.51 -0.03
CA ALA A 36 8.96 -10.08 1.29
C ALA A 36 10.32 -9.61 1.84
N THR A 37 11.36 -9.60 1.00
CA THR A 37 12.68 -9.09 1.38
C THR A 37 12.60 -7.62 1.77
N SER A 38 11.92 -6.80 0.95
CA SER A 38 11.75 -5.38 1.25
C SER A 38 10.94 -5.13 2.52
N ALA A 39 9.87 -5.89 2.75
CA ALA A 39 9.08 -5.78 3.96
C ALA A 39 9.91 -6.14 5.21
N SER A 40 10.84 -7.10 5.09
CA SER A 40 11.67 -7.55 6.20
C SER A 40 12.72 -6.51 6.63
N SER A 41 13.20 -5.67 5.72
CA SER A 41 14.17 -4.61 6.01
C SER A 41 13.52 -3.31 6.52
N LEU A 42 12.19 -3.20 6.55
CA LEU A 42 11.51 -1.99 6.98
C LEU A 42 11.56 -1.86 8.51
N GLY A 43 12.28 -0.85 9.01
CA GLY A 43 12.27 -0.44 10.41
C GLY A 43 12.54 -1.59 11.40
N THR A 44 12.01 -1.44 12.62
CA THR A 44 12.05 -2.48 13.66
C THR A 44 10.79 -3.36 13.60
N PRO A 45 10.79 -4.55 14.22
CA PRO A 45 9.59 -5.37 14.33
C PRO A 45 8.36 -4.61 14.87
N LEU A 46 8.57 -3.69 15.82
CA LEU A 46 7.50 -2.86 16.37
C LEU A 46 6.87 -1.96 15.30
N ILE A 47 7.69 -1.31 14.48
CA ILE A 47 7.20 -0.49 13.36
C ILE A 47 6.48 -1.37 12.34
N ARG A 48 7.01 -2.55 12.00
CA ARG A 48 6.37 -3.46 11.02
C ARG A 48 5.01 -3.99 11.46
N ASN A 49 4.81 -4.15 12.76
CA ASN A 49 3.54 -4.62 13.32
C ASN A 49 2.44 -3.55 13.21
N LEU A 50 2.79 -2.27 13.18
CA LEU A 50 1.86 -1.14 13.07
C LEU A 50 1.73 -0.63 11.63
N ALA A 51 2.83 -0.61 10.88
CA ALA A 51 2.87 -0.12 9.52
C ALA A 51 2.04 -1.02 8.60
N THR A 52 1.24 -0.40 7.72
CA THR A 52 0.44 -1.10 6.72
C THR A 52 0.90 -0.76 5.31
N ILE A 53 0.64 -1.65 4.35
CA ILE A 53 0.93 -1.39 2.94
C ILE A 53 0.20 -0.15 2.42
N GLY A 54 -1.08 0.00 2.78
CA GLY A 54 -1.89 1.17 2.40
C GLY A 54 -1.38 2.46 3.02
N GLY A 55 -0.93 2.44 4.27
CA GLY A 55 -0.33 3.60 4.92
C GLY A 55 0.99 4.02 4.26
N ASN A 56 1.82 3.06 3.86
CA ASN A 56 3.06 3.34 3.14
C ASN A 56 2.80 3.97 1.76
N ILE A 57 1.87 3.41 0.99
CA ILE A 57 1.46 3.96 -0.31
C ILE A 57 0.84 5.35 -0.14
N GLY A 58 -0.11 5.51 0.79
CA GLY A 58 -0.80 6.78 1.00
C GLY A 58 0.11 7.91 1.50
N SER A 59 1.22 7.58 2.16
CA SER A 59 2.19 8.57 2.64
C SER A 59 3.09 9.13 1.53
N ALA A 60 3.25 8.41 0.41
CA ALA A 60 4.04 8.81 -0.76
C ALA A 60 5.42 9.44 -0.44
N ARG A 61 6.10 8.96 0.60
CA ARG A 61 7.41 9.49 0.97
C ARG A 61 8.47 8.89 0.05
N PRO A 62 9.28 9.71 -0.64
CA PRO A 62 10.37 9.17 -1.49
C PRO A 62 11.37 8.31 -0.70
N ALA A 63 11.56 8.62 0.58
CA ALA A 63 12.40 7.86 1.51
C ALA A 63 11.73 6.61 2.11
N ALA A 64 10.48 6.29 1.72
CA ALA A 64 9.87 5.02 2.07
C ALA A 64 10.48 3.96 1.14
N ASP A 65 11.64 3.45 1.54
CA ASP A 65 12.46 2.55 0.71
C ASP A 65 11.76 1.23 0.34
N LEU A 66 10.63 0.92 0.97
CA LEU A 66 10.04 -0.43 1.02
C LEU A 66 8.55 -0.26 1.39
N PRO A 67 7.56 -1.10 1.02
CA PRO A 67 7.18 -1.81 -0.23
C PRO A 67 6.93 -1.06 -1.57
N PRO A 68 6.71 0.26 -1.64
CA PRO A 68 6.29 0.89 -2.91
C PRO A 68 7.24 0.64 -4.10
N PRO A 69 8.58 0.70 -3.96
CA PRO A 69 9.48 0.40 -5.06
C PRO A 69 9.40 -1.05 -5.56
N SER A 70 9.28 -2.02 -4.65
CA SER A 70 9.15 -3.43 -5.04
C SER A 70 7.81 -3.69 -5.73
N LEU A 71 6.71 -3.08 -5.26
CA LEU A 71 5.41 -3.17 -5.92
C LEU A 71 5.39 -2.51 -7.31
N LEU A 72 6.07 -1.38 -7.48
CA LEU A 72 6.23 -0.73 -8.78
C LEU A 72 6.94 -1.63 -9.79
N ALA A 73 8.00 -2.32 -9.36
CA ALA A 73 8.74 -3.24 -10.21
C ALA A 73 7.89 -4.42 -10.74
N TYR A 74 6.86 -4.83 -9.99
CA TYR A 74 5.92 -5.88 -10.41
C TYR A 74 4.72 -5.36 -11.21
N GLY A 75 4.69 -4.08 -11.60
CA GLY A 75 3.57 -3.52 -12.36
C GLY A 75 2.25 -3.53 -11.60
N THR A 76 2.30 -3.33 -10.28
CA THR A 76 1.13 -3.43 -9.41
C THR A 76 0.03 -2.46 -9.81
N VAL A 77 -1.21 -2.94 -9.83
CA VAL A 77 -2.41 -2.10 -9.93
C VAL A 77 -3.05 -1.92 -8.56
N VAL A 78 -3.56 -0.73 -8.30
CA VAL A 78 -4.24 -0.39 -7.05
C VAL A 78 -5.70 -0.08 -7.32
N THR A 79 -6.57 -0.58 -6.45
CA THR A 79 -7.99 -0.25 -6.48
C THR A 79 -8.30 0.73 -5.36
N LEU A 80 -8.68 1.94 -5.73
CA LEU A 80 -9.19 2.97 -4.83
C LEU A 80 -10.69 2.78 -4.66
N ILE A 81 -11.16 2.76 -3.42
CA ILE A 81 -12.57 2.58 -3.08
C ILE A 81 -13.07 3.89 -2.46
N ARG A 82 -14.14 4.43 -3.02
CA ARG A 82 -14.91 5.56 -2.50
C ARG A 82 -16.34 5.12 -2.23
N LYS A 83 -17.11 5.94 -1.51
CA LYS A 83 -18.54 5.70 -1.27
C LYS A 83 -19.32 5.46 -2.57
N ASP A 84 -18.99 6.22 -3.61
CA ASP A 84 -19.75 6.25 -4.87
C ASP A 84 -19.13 5.41 -5.99
N GLY A 85 -18.12 4.59 -5.69
CA GLY A 85 -17.52 3.71 -6.68
C GLY A 85 -16.11 3.23 -6.37
N LYS A 86 -15.57 2.46 -7.31
CA LYS A 86 -14.19 1.97 -7.28
C LYS A 86 -13.48 2.39 -8.57
N ARG A 87 -12.21 2.76 -8.46
CA ARG A 87 -11.34 3.06 -9.60
C ARG A 87 -10.07 2.22 -9.46
N THR A 88 -9.64 1.59 -10.54
CA THR A 88 -8.39 0.86 -10.60
C THR A 88 -7.41 1.62 -11.49
N LEU A 89 -6.17 1.73 -11.06
CA LEU A 89 -5.10 2.41 -11.78
C LEU A 89 -3.74 1.75 -11.49
N PRO A 90 -2.75 1.91 -12.37
CA PRO A 90 -1.37 1.59 -12.07
C PRO A 90 -0.88 2.28 -10.79
N LEU A 91 -0.04 1.60 -10.00
CA LEU A 91 0.49 2.14 -8.75
C LEU A 91 1.31 3.42 -8.98
N GLN A 92 2.03 3.53 -10.09
CA GLN A 92 2.82 4.71 -10.44
C GLN A 92 1.95 5.97 -10.59
N ASP A 93 0.71 5.80 -11.08
CA ASP A 93 -0.22 6.90 -11.32
C ASP A 93 -0.88 7.38 -10.01
N ILE A 94 -0.67 6.69 -8.88
CA ILE A 94 -1.11 7.18 -7.57
C ILE A 94 -0.22 8.32 -7.09
N PHE A 95 1.07 8.31 -7.42
CA PHE A 95 2.04 9.26 -6.87
C PHE A 95 2.10 10.50 -7.75
N THR A 96 1.64 11.65 -7.24
CA THR A 96 1.63 12.92 -7.98
C THR A 96 2.76 13.86 -7.57
N GLY A 97 3.49 13.51 -6.50
CA GLY A 97 4.68 14.22 -6.01
C GLY A 97 5.11 13.72 -4.62
N PRO A 98 6.20 14.26 -4.05
CA PRO A 98 6.64 13.88 -2.71
C PRO A 98 5.57 14.16 -1.64
N GLY A 99 5.08 13.11 -0.98
CA GLY A 99 4.00 13.22 0.00
C GLY A 99 2.61 13.47 -0.59
N LEU A 100 2.47 13.40 -1.92
CA LEU A 100 1.23 13.66 -2.63
C LEU A 100 0.75 12.40 -3.35
N THR A 101 -0.54 12.10 -3.18
CA THR A 101 -1.20 11.00 -3.88
C THR A 101 -2.52 11.44 -4.49
N GLU A 102 -3.00 10.66 -5.46
CA GLU A 102 -4.39 10.72 -5.96
C GLU A 102 -5.45 10.44 -4.87
N ILE A 103 -5.04 9.93 -3.70
CA ILE A 103 -5.94 9.67 -2.58
C ILE A 103 -6.34 11.01 -1.96
N SER A 104 -7.49 11.53 -2.35
CA SER A 104 -8.05 12.74 -1.76
C SER A 104 -8.38 12.53 -0.28
N VAL A 105 -7.83 13.37 0.59
CA VAL A 105 -8.13 13.39 2.03
C VAL A 105 -9.54 13.90 2.34
N LEU A 106 -10.08 13.47 3.47
CA LEU A 106 -11.35 13.96 4.02
C LEU A 106 -11.32 15.50 4.12
N ARG A 107 -12.20 16.16 3.35
CA ARG A 107 -12.44 17.60 3.48
C ARG A 107 -13.35 17.81 4.69
N CYS A 108 -12.78 18.20 5.83
CA CYS A 108 -13.56 18.69 6.96
C CYS A 108 -13.93 20.15 6.68
N THR A 109 -15.06 20.38 6.02
CA THR A 109 -15.63 21.72 5.90
C THR A 109 -16.25 22.11 7.24
N ARG A 110 -15.63 23.02 7.99
CA ARG A 110 -16.35 23.73 9.06
C ARG A 110 -17.41 24.59 8.38
N ASN A 111 -18.68 24.20 8.48
CA ASN A 111 -19.77 25.15 8.28
C ASN A 111 -19.66 26.17 9.42
N SER A 112 -19.07 27.34 9.13
CA SER A 112 -19.35 28.53 9.93
C SER A 112 -20.80 28.89 9.65
N VAL A 113 -21.70 28.39 10.49
CA VAL A 113 -23.06 28.92 10.59
C VAL A 113 -22.88 30.32 11.16
N MET A 114 -23.15 31.33 10.32
CA MET A 114 -23.37 32.71 10.75
C MET A 114 -24.76 32.82 11.35
#